data_AF-A0A4R2R5Z6-F1
#
_entry.id   AF-A0A4R2R5Z6-F1
#
_cell.length_a   1.000
_cell.length_b   1.000
_cell.length_c   1.000
_cell.angle_alpha   90.00
_cell.angle_beta   90.00
_cell.angle_gamma   90.00
#
_symmetry.space_group_name_H-M   'P 1'
#
loop_
_entity.id
_entity.type
_entity.pdbx_description
1 polymer ?
#
loop_
_entity_poly.entity_id
_entity_poly.type
_entity_poly.pdbx_seq_one_letter_code
_entity_poly.pdbx_strand_id
1 'polypeptide(L)'
;MVDDDRFEKLVRRAEEQLREQFAVYDEIRNGLGFAARDEQVAQHITELQAARAASRVAAKGFAHQQMPLVEFGLLVAFNNGLSPEAEQTPSKDPYIALLRDFLEQAPSDATVFDALSLHASEYVSDGIAMPNEIRRFIAARLRGHLKRPSEKGAPRNARLIHALIYPLIIELVEQHDLKPTHNEAEENGTSACAVISKAMKNLGLLPQSYEAIKRLYLKENAIQGDGF
;
A
#
# COMPACT_ATOMS: atom_id res chain seq x y z
N MET A 1 -30.67 -11.80 31.89
CA MET A 1 -30.22 -10.39 31.92
C MET A 1 -28.89 -10.16 32.62
N VAL A 2 -28.27 -11.13 33.30
CA VAL A 2 -26.91 -10.97 33.88
C VAL A 2 -25.79 -11.33 32.88
N ASP A 3 -26.13 -12.02 31.77
CA ASP A 3 -25.15 -12.53 30.80
C ASP A 3 -24.64 -11.45 29.82
N ASP A 4 -25.50 -10.51 29.42
CA ASP A 4 -25.15 -9.48 28.44
C ASP A 4 -24.07 -8.51 28.97
N ASP A 5 -24.13 -8.13 30.25
CA ASP A 5 -23.12 -7.25 30.86
C ASP A 5 -21.75 -7.94 30.95
N ARG A 6 -21.72 -9.25 31.18
CA ARG A 6 -20.48 -10.03 31.17
C ARG A 6 -19.90 -10.11 29.75
N PHE A 7 -20.72 -10.38 28.75
CA PHE A 7 -20.29 -10.46 27.36
C PHE A 7 -19.69 -9.13 26.87
N GLU A 8 -20.37 -8.00 27.11
CA GLU A 8 -19.89 -6.69 26.69
C GLU A 8 -18.58 -6.30 27.39
N LYS A 9 -18.38 -6.68 28.66
CA LYS A 9 -17.10 -6.51 29.36
C LYS A 9 -15.96 -7.30 28.70
N LEU A 10 -16.23 -8.54 28.28
CA LEU A 10 -15.26 -9.38 27.57
C LEU A 10 -14.91 -8.81 26.19
N VAL A 11 -15.92 -8.33 25.45
CA VAL A 11 -15.73 -7.66 24.16
C VAL A 11 -14.85 -6.44 24.32
N ARG A 12 -15.14 -5.56 25.29
CA ARG A 12 -14.35 -4.36 25.54
C ARG A 12 -12.89 -4.69 25.90
N ARG A 13 -12.66 -5.70 26.72
CA ARG A 13 -11.31 -6.17 27.05
C ARG A 13 -10.58 -6.67 25.81
N ALA A 14 -11.23 -7.49 24.99
CA ALA A 14 -10.66 -7.97 23.74
C ALA A 14 -10.34 -6.83 22.77
N GLU A 15 -11.17 -5.78 22.71
CA GLU A 15 -10.87 -4.58 21.92
C GLU A 15 -9.61 -3.86 22.41
N GLU A 16 -9.45 -3.68 23.72
CA GLU A 16 -8.29 -3.03 24.32
C GLU A 16 -7.01 -3.82 24.01
N GLN A 17 -7.03 -5.15 24.19
CA GLN A 17 -5.89 -6.01 23.86
C GLN A 17 -5.56 -6.03 22.36
N LEU A 18 -6.57 -6.07 21.49
CA LEU A 18 -6.35 -5.97 20.04
C LEU A 18 -5.69 -4.62 19.70
N ARG A 19 -6.17 -3.50 20.25
CA ARG A 19 -5.56 -2.18 20.01
C ARG A 19 -4.11 -2.14 20.45
N GLU A 20 -3.79 -2.67 21.63
CA GLU A 20 -2.41 -2.73 22.14
C GLU A 20 -1.51 -3.59 21.23
N GLN A 21 -1.96 -4.79 20.85
CA GLN A 21 -1.20 -5.65 19.96
C GLN A 21 -1.00 -5.04 18.57
N PHE A 22 -2.02 -4.37 18.02
CA PHE A 22 -1.89 -3.66 16.75
C PHE A 22 -0.98 -2.43 16.86
N ALA A 23 -0.99 -1.72 17.99
CA ALA A 23 -0.09 -0.59 18.23
C ALA A 23 1.37 -1.05 18.31
N VAL A 24 1.67 -2.10 19.10
CA VAL A 24 3.00 -2.71 19.16
C VAL A 24 3.42 -3.23 17.78
N TYR A 25 2.49 -3.83 17.04
CA TYR A 25 2.76 -4.26 15.68
C TYR A 25 3.08 -3.08 14.76
N ASP A 26 2.32 -1.99 14.81
CA ASP A 26 2.58 -0.80 14.01
C ASP A 26 3.92 -0.18 14.40
N GLU A 27 4.27 -0.13 15.69
CA GLU A 27 5.60 0.30 16.16
C GLU A 27 6.72 -0.60 15.64
N ILE A 28 6.57 -1.92 15.72
CA ILE A 28 7.54 -2.88 15.18
C ILE A 28 7.63 -2.75 13.67
N ARG A 29 6.50 -2.62 12.96
CA ARG A 29 6.46 -2.42 11.51
C ARG A 29 7.19 -1.13 11.12
N ASN A 30 6.91 -0.05 11.83
CA ASN A 30 7.51 1.26 11.58
C ASN A 30 8.99 1.28 12.00
N GLY A 31 9.37 0.56 13.06
CA GLY A 31 10.73 0.51 13.62
C GLY A 31 11.67 -0.48 12.90
N LEU A 32 11.14 -1.57 12.35
CA LEU A 32 11.89 -2.53 11.52
C LEU A 32 11.99 -2.07 10.06
N GLY A 33 11.59 -0.85 9.72
CA GLY A 33 11.72 -0.31 8.36
C GLY A 33 10.88 -1.09 7.33
N PHE A 34 9.77 -1.70 7.74
CA PHE A 34 8.89 -2.43 6.83
C PHE A 34 8.06 -1.46 5.99
N ALA A 35 8.67 -1.01 4.92
CA ALA A 35 8.21 -1.48 3.63
C ALA A 35 9.41 -1.45 2.68
N ALA A 36 10.02 -2.60 2.39
CA ALA A 36 10.95 -2.73 1.26
C ALA A 36 10.40 -2.10 -0.05
N ARG A 37 9.07 -2.00 -0.13
CA ARG A 37 8.36 -1.24 -1.14
C ARG A 37 8.51 0.27 -1.01
N ASP A 38 8.33 0.85 0.17
CA ASP A 38 8.50 2.30 0.37
C ASP A 38 9.97 2.67 0.13
N GLU A 39 10.90 1.78 0.46
CA GLU A 39 12.30 1.89 0.08
C GLU A 39 12.49 1.86 -1.44
N GLN A 40 11.86 0.92 -2.15
CA GLN A 40 11.89 0.89 -3.63
C GLN A 40 11.21 2.12 -4.25
N VAL A 41 10.09 2.59 -3.70
CA VAL A 41 9.41 3.82 -4.13
C VAL A 41 10.35 5.01 -3.91
N ALA A 42 10.98 5.13 -2.74
CA ALA A 42 11.95 6.18 -2.43
C ALA A 42 13.18 6.12 -3.34
N GLN A 43 13.66 4.91 -3.65
CA GLN A 43 14.74 4.70 -4.60
C GLN A 43 14.35 5.19 -6.00
N HIS A 44 13.18 4.79 -6.51
CA HIS A 44 12.67 5.24 -7.81
C HIS A 44 12.44 6.76 -7.87
N ILE A 45 11.96 7.37 -6.78
CA ILE A 45 11.85 8.83 -6.68
C ILE A 45 13.24 9.47 -6.75
N THR A 46 14.22 8.93 -6.03
CA THR A 46 15.61 9.41 -6.05
C THR A 46 16.21 9.30 -7.46
N GLU A 47 15.98 8.19 -8.16
CA GLU A 47 16.41 7.98 -9.56
C GLU A 47 15.79 9.02 -10.52
N LEU A 48 14.48 9.27 -10.40
CA LEU A 48 13.77 10.27 -11.20
C LEU A 48 14.30 11.70 -10.93
N GLN A 49 14.51 12.05 -9.66
CA GLN A 49 15.05 13.35 -9.27
C GLN A 49 16.49 13.54 -9.76
N ALA A 50 17.33 12.50 -9.67
CA ALA A 50 18.70 12.52 -10.17
C ALA A 50 18.74 12.71 -11.70
N ALA A 51 17.93 11.93 -12.44
CA ALA A 51 17.82 12.06 -13.89
C ALA A 51 17.34 13.47 -14.29
N ARG A 52 16.32 14.00 -13.61
CA ARG A 52 15.82 15.37 -13.82
C ARG A 52 16.90 16.42 -13.59
N ALA A 53 17.71 16.27 -12.54
CA ALA A 53 18.82 17.18 -12.27
C ALA A 53 19.88 17.13 -13.38
N ALA A 54 20.24 15.94 -13.85
CA ALA A 54 21.17 15.76 -14.96
C ALA A 54 20.69 16.43 -16.26
N SER A 55 19.42 16.26 -16.61
CA SER A 55 18.82 16.90 -17.81
C SER A 55 18.81 18.42 -17.72
N ARG A 56 18.59 18.99 -16.53
CA ARG A 56 18.69 20.45 -16.32
C ARG A 56 20.10 20.98 -16.53
N VAL A 57 21.12 20.23 -16.11
CA VAL A 57 22.53 20.61 -16.34
C VAL A 57 22.85 20.56 -17.83
N ALA A 58 22.44 19.49 -18.53
CA ALA A 58 22.61 19.36 -19.98
C ALA A 58 21.95 20.53 -20.73
N ALA A 59 20.69 20.85 -20.40
CA ALA A 59 19.96 21.97 -21.01
C ALA A 59 20.65 23.32 -20.82
N LYS A 60 21.23 23.60 -19.64
CA LYS A 60 22.01 24.81 -19.40
C LYS A 60 23.30 24.86 -20.23
N GLY A 61 23.95 23.71 -20.45
CA GLY A 61 25.13 23.62 -21.33
C GLY A 61 24.83 24.05 -22.76
N PHE A 62 23.66 23.68 -23.29
CA PHE A 62 23.23 24.10 -24.63
C PHE A 62 22.85 25.59 -24.71
N ALA A 63 22.33 26.19 -23.63
CA ALA A 63 21.99 27.62 -23.60
C ALA A 63 23.22 28.54 -23.69
N HIS A 64 24.42 28.04 -23.34
CA HIS A 64 25.68 28.80 -23.47
C HIS A 64 26.34 28.67 -24.85
N GLN A 65 25.93 27.70 -25.66
CA GLN A 65 26.26 27.66 -27.08
C GLN A 65 25.26 28.60 -27.78
N GLN A 66 25.74 29.68 -28.40
CA GLN A 66 24.93 30.71 -29.07
C GLN A 66 24.17 30.13 -30.28
N MET A 67 23.21 29.24 -30.07
CA MET A 67 22.26 28.85 -31.09
C MET A 67 21.30 30.02 -31.32
N PRO A 68 20.94 30.33 -32.58
CA PRO A 68 19.87 31.27 -32.90
C PRO A 68 18.61 30.92 -32.09
N LEU A 69 17.97 31.92 -31.46
CA LEU A 69 16.80 31.75 -30.58
C LEU A 69 15.65 30.93 -31.23
N VAL A 70 15.52 31.00 -32.56
CA VAL A 70 14.54 30.23 -33.32
C VAL A 70 14.91 28.73 -33.37
N GLU A 71 16.18 28.41 -33.61
CA GLU A 71 16.67 27.04 -33.56
C GLU A 71 16.64 26.50 -32.14
N PHE A 72 16.99 27.30 -31.13
CA PHE A 72 16.87 26.89 -29.73
C PHE A 72 15.41 26.64 -29.33
N GLY A 73 14.48 27.53 -29.70
CA GLY A 73 13.05 27.36 -29.44
C GLY A 73 12.46 26.12 -30.12
N LEU A 74 12.85 25.87 -31.38
CA LEU A 74 12.46 24.66 -32.11
C LEU A 74 13.09 23.42 -31.50
N LEU A 75 14.38 23.43 -31.15
CA LEU A 75 15.07 22.29 -30.54
C LEU A 75 14.52 21.98 -29.15
N VAL A 76 14.20 22.99 -28.35
CA VAL A 76 13.54 22.84 -27.04
C VAL A 76 12.12 22.31 -27.21
N ALA A 77 11.34 22.83 -28.17
CA ALA A 77 10.02 22.29 -28.47
C ALA A 77 10.10 20.83 -28.94
N PHE A 78 11.08 20.50 -29.76
CA PHE A 78 11.34 19.15 -30.28
C PHE A 78 11.74 18.17 -29.16
N ASN A 79 12.68 18.57 -28.30
CA ASN A 79 13.11 17.79 -27.14
C ASN A 79 11.98 17.61 -26.09
N ASN A 80 11.04 18.56 -26.03
CA ASN A 80 9.84 18.45 -25.20
C ASN A 80 8.67 17.71 -25.89
N GLY A 81 8.91 17.08 -27.05
CA GLY A 81 7.93 16.25 -27.75
C GLY A 81 6.80 17.01 -28.42
N LEU A 82 7.02 18.27 -28.82
CA LEU A 82 6.06 19.11 -29.55
C LEU A 82 6.27 19.08 -31.08
N SER A 83 6.99 18.08 -31.60
CA SER A 83 7.13 17.90 -33.06
C SER A 83 5.82 17.40 -33.67
N PRO A 84 5.28 18.05 -34.70
CA PRO A 84 3.98 17.69 -35.28
C PRO A 84 3.98 16.39 -36.09
N GLU A 85 5.13 15.84 -36.50
CA GLU A 85 5.17 14.71 -37.45
C GLU A 85 6.22 13.59 -37.20
N ALA A 86 7.03 13.62 -36.14
CA ALA A 86 8.15 12.69 -36.05
C ALA A 86 7.77 11.34 -35.39
N GLU A 87 8.08 10.24 -36.10
CA GLU A 87 8.45 8.96 -35.48
C GLU A 87 9.29 9.22 -34.23
N GLN A 88 8.98 8.52 -33.14
CA GLN A 88 9.60 8.72 -31.84
C GLN A 88 11.11 8.48 -31.94
N THR A 89 11.89 9.50 -32.26
CA THR A 89 13.33 9.43 -32.08
C THR A 89 13.56 9.24 -30.59
N PRO A 90 14.38 8.25 -30.18
CA PRO A 90 14.70 8.04 -28.78
C PRO A 90 15.25 9.35 -28.23
N SER A 91 14.56 9.90 -27.23
CA SER A 91 14.96 11.16 -26.63
C SER A 91 16.36 10.98 -26.07
N LYS A 92 17.30 11.86 -26.43
CA LYS A 92 18.64 11.87 -25.82
C LYS A 92 18.61 12.37 -24.37
N ASP A 93 17.46 12.84 -23.89
CA ASP A 93 17.29 13.28 -22.52
C ASP A 93 17.09 12.06 -21.60
N PRO A 94 18.03 11.80 -20.66
CA PRO A 94 17.97 10.62 -19.79
C PRO A 94 16.75 10.61 -18.86
N TYR A 95 16.24 11.80 -18.48
CA TYR A 95 15.03 11.90 -17.67
C TYR A 95 13.78 11.54 -18.45
N ILE A 96 13.67 12.01 -19.71
CA ILE A 96 12.54 11.65 -20.57
C ILE A 96 12.54 10.16 -20.91
N ALA A 97 13.71 9.56 -21.12
CA ALA A 97 13.84 8.12 -21.31
C ALA A 97 13.34 7.35 -20.07
N LEU A 98 13.84 7.69 -18.88
CA LEU A 98 13.42 7.05 -17.63
C LEU A 98 11.92 7.19 -17.36
N LEU A 99 11.33 8.36 -17.64
CA LEU A 99 9.89 8.56 -17.51
C LEU A 99 9.07 7.66 -18.45
N ARG A 100 9.55 7.41 -19.67
CA ARG A 100 8.87 6.52 -20.62
C ARG A 100 8.92 5.07 -20.14
N ASP A 101 10.07 4.62 -19.66
CA ASP A 101 10.25 3.28 -19.11
C ASP A 101 9.32 3.07 -17.90
N PHE A 102 9.23 4.06 -17.01
CA PHE A 102 8.34 4.00 -15.84
C PHE A 102 6.87 4.01 -16.26
N LEU A 103 6.51 4.79 -17.28
CA LEU A 103 5.13 4.81 -17.81
C LEU A 103 4.71 3.48 -18.42
N GLU A 104 5.63 2.76 -19.05
CA GLU A 104 5.39 1.43 -19.58
C GLU A 104 5.18 0.39 -18.47
N GLN A 105 5.92 0.50 -17.37
CA GLN A 105 5.87 -0.43 -16.23
C GLN A 105 4.70 -0.16 -15.27
N ALA A 106 4.25 1.10 -15.14
CA ALA A 106 3.21 1.53 -14.21
C ALA A 106 1.88 0.74 -14.25
N PRO A 107 1.38 0.22 -15.38
CA PRO A 107 0.17 -0.61 -15.43
C PRO A 107 0.34 -1.99 -14.77
N SER A 108 1.57 -2.46 -14.59
CA SER A 108 1.88 -3.79 -14.02
C SER A 108 2.60 -3.73 -12.67
N ASP A 109 3.27 -2.63 -12.37
CA ASP A 109 4.06 -2.47 -11.14
C ASP A 109 3.48 -1.35 -10.26
N ALA A 110 2.97 -1.75 -9.08
CA ALA A 110 2.36 -0.83 -8.14
C ALA A 110 3.40 0.10 -7.47
N THR A 111 4.65 -0.31 -7.34
CA THR A 111 5.74 0.51 -6.79
C THR A 111 6.10 1.62 -7.77
N VAL A 112 6.28 1.29 -9.06
CA VAL A 112 6.53 2.28 -10.12
C VAL A 112 5.35 3.24 -10.25
N PHE A 113 4.11 2.73 -10.19
CA PHE A 113 2.91 3.56 -10.21
C PHE A 113 2.88 4.58 -9.06
N ASP A 114 3.21 4.14 -7.84
CA ASP A 114 3.19 5.00 -6.66
C ASP A 114 4.35 6.02 -6.70
N ALA A 115 5.54 5.62 -7.17
CA ALA A 115 6.68 6.52 -7.40
C ALA A 115 6.34 7.61 -8.43
N LEU A 116 5.77 7.25 -9.59
CA LEU A 116 5.30 8.23 -10.59
C LEU A 116 4.22 9.16 -10.03
N SER A 117 3.31 8.63 -9.19
CA SER A 117 2.25 9.43 -8.57
C SER A 117 2.81 10.47 -7.60
N LEU A 118 3.78 10.10 -6.77
CA LEU A 118 4.47 11.00 -5.86
C LEU A 118 5.28 12.05 -6.62
N HIS A 119 6.07 11.61 -7.60
CA HIS A 119 6.85 12.51 -8.45
C HIS A 119 5.98 13.51 -9.23
N ALA A 120 4.85 13.05 -9.77
CA ALA A 120 3.87 13.91 -10.43
C ALA A 120 3.23 14.92 -9.46
N SER A 121 3.05 14.55 -8.20
CA SER A 121 2.47 15.43 -7.18
C SER A 121 3.36 16.65 -6.90
N GLU A 122 4.69 16.49 -6.92
CA GLU A 122 5.63 17.61 -6.74
C GLU A 122 5.45 18.68 -7.81
N TYR A 123 5.23 18.28 -9.07
CA TYR A 123 4.97 19.24 -10.14
C TYR A 123 3.68 20.05 -9.92
N VAL A 124 2.65 19.39 -9.40
CA VAL A 124 1.35 20.03 -9.13
C VAL A 124 1.44 20.94 -7.91
N SER A 125 2.08 20.50 -6.82
CA SER A 125 2.22 21.29 -5.60
C SER A 125 3.07 22.53 -5.82
N ASP A 126 4.15 22.40 -6.57
CA ASP A 126 5.16 23.45 -6.72
C ASP A 126 4.87 24.37 -7.91
N GLY A 127 3.79 24.10 -8.66
CA GLY A 127 3.42 24.87 -9.85
C GLY A 127 4.45 24.81 -10.98
N ILE A 128 5.23 23.73 -11.05
CA ILE A 128 6.31 23.58 -12.03
C ILE A 128 5.74 23.10 -13.38
N ALA A 129 6.26 23.64 -14.48
CA ALA A 129 5.92 23.15 -15.82
C ALA A 129 6.22 21.65 -15.96
N MET A 130 5.18 20.87 -16.26
CA MET A 130 5.25 19.40 -16.36
C MET A 130 5.75 18.93 -17.74
N PRO A 131 6.65 17.94 -17.79
CA PRO A 131 6.92 17.17 -19.00
C PRO A 131 5.65 16.53 -19.58
N ASN A 132 5.64 16.27 -20.89
CA ASN A 132 4.48 15.67 -21.56
C ASN A 132 4.13 14.29 -20.97
N GLU A 133 5.14 13.49 -20.68
CA GLU A 133 5.03 12.17 -20.04
C GLU A 133 4.24 12.23 -18.72
N ILE A 134 4.58 13.17 -17.83
CA ILE A 134 3.87 13.37 -16.56
C ILE A 134 2.43 13.86 -16.79
N ARG A 135 2.21 14.78 -17.74
CA ARG A 135 0.85 15.24 -18.09
C ARG A 135 -0.02 14.09 -18.61
N ARG A 136 0.53 13.23 -19.47
CA ARG A 136 -0.14 12.03 -19.99
C ARG A 136 -0.50 11.07 -18.86
N PHE A 137 0.44 10.82 -17.94
CA PHE A 137 0.21 9.99 -16.76
C PHE A 137 -0.96 10.49 -15.91
N ILE A 138 -0.92 11.77 -15.51
CA ILE A 138 -1.97 12.39 -14.68
C ILE A 138 -3.31 12.36 -15.41
N ALA A 139 -3.35 12.73 -16.69
CA ALA A 139 -4.58 12.72 -17.47
C ALA A 139 -5.19 11.31 -17.60
N ALA A 140 -4.36 10.29 -17.84
CA ALA A 140 -4.80 8.90 -17.90
C ALA A 140 -5.35 8.41 -16.55
N ARG A 141 -4.70 8.78 -15.44
CA ARG A 141 -5.14 8.45 -14.08
C ARG A 141 -6.46 9.13 -13.73
N LEU A 142 -6.59 10.43 -13.97
CA LEU A 142 -7.80 11.20 -13.67
C LEU A 142 -9.02 10.74 -14.49
N ARG A 143 -8.80 10.31 -15.74
CA ARG A 143 -9.86 9.71 -16.58
C ARG A 143 -10.17 8.26 -16.23
N GLY A 144 -9.41 7.64 -15.32
CA GLY A 144 -9.56 6.24 -14.95
C GLY A 144 -9.07 5.23 -16.00
N HIS A 145 -8.38 5.68 -17.04
CA HIS A 145 -7.75 4.81 -18.05
C HIS A 145 -6.54 4.07 -17.49
N LEU A 146 -5.85 4.67 -16.53
CA LEU A 146 -4.76 4.05 -15.80
C LEU A 146 -5.15 3.91 -14.33
N LYS A 147 -5.30 2.66 -13.88
CA LYS A 147 -5.59 2.32 -12.48
C LYS A 147 -4.32 1.81 -11.82
N ARG A 148 -4.19 2.06 -10.52
CA ARG A 148 -3.11 1.47 -9.72
C ARG A 148 -3.20 -0.06 -9.81
N PRO A 149 -2.13 -0.76 -10.17
CA PRO A 149 -2.13 -2.22 -10.23
C PRO A 149 -2.54 -2.81 -8.87
N SER A 150 -3.41 -3.83 -8.90
CA SER A 150 -3.70 -4.61 -7.70
C SER A 150 -2.46 -5.43 -7.37
N GLU A 151 -1.97 -5.33 -6.14
CA GLU A 151 -0.89 -6.18 -5.68
C GLU A 151 -1.38 -7.64 -5.73
N LYS A 152 -0.69 -8.50 -6.49
CA LYS A 152 -0.94 -9.93 -6.46
C LYS A 152 -0.45 -10.47 -5.12
N GLY A 153 -1.36 -10.64 -4.18
CA GLY A 153 -1.08 -11.24 -2.87
C GLY A 153 -2.28 -11.09 -1.94
N ALA A 154 -2.47 -12.06 -1.03
CA ALA A 154 -3.34 -11.83 0.11
C ALA A 154 -2.88 -10.55 0.82
N PRO A 155 -3.79 -9.75 1.41
CA PRO A 155 -3.39 -8.56 2.16
C PRO A 155 -2.27 -8.95 3.11
N ARG A 156 -1.13 -8.23 3.01
CA ARG A 156 0.15 -8.59 3.63
C ARG A 156 0.05 -8.92 5.13
N ASN A 157 -1.06 -8.51 5.77
CA ASN A 157 -1.38 -8.68 7.18
C ASN A 157 -2.21 -9.92 7.53
N ALA A 158 -2.73 -10.72 6.57
CA ALA A 158 -3.63 -11.82 6.92
C ALA A 158 -2.98 -12.84 7.86
N ARG A 159 -1.77 -13.32 7.55
CA ARG A 159 -1.03 -14.26 8.44
C ARG A 159 -0.76 -13.68 9.83
N LEU A 160 -0.43 -12.39 9.89
CA LEU A 160 -0.12 -11.71 11.14
C LEU A 160 -1.36 -11.49 12.01
N ILE A 161 -2.47 -11.06 11.40
CA ILE A 161 -3.76 -10.95 12.06
C ILE A 161 -4.18 -12.32 12.62
N HIS A 162 -3.94 -13.41 11.88
CA HIS A 162 -4.22 -14.76 12.38
C HIS A 162 -3.35 -15.10 13.61
N ALA A 163 -2.06 -14.74 13.58
CA ALA A 163 -1.13 -14.95 14.69
C ALA A 163 -1.47 -14.13 15.95
N LEU A 164 -2.18 -13.00 15.82
CA LEU A 164 -2.67 -12.20 16.95
C LEU A 164 -3.99 -12.75 17.52
N ILE A 165 -4.89 -13.20 16.64
CA ILE A 165 -6.22 -13.70 17.03
C ILE A 165 -6.12 -14.98 17.85
N TYR A 166 -5.25 -15.92 17.48
CA TYR A 166 -5.18 -17.22 18.14
C TYR A 166 -4.81 -17.13 19.64
N PRO A 167 -3.71 -16.45 20.04
CA PRO A 167 -3.37 -16.27 21.45
C PRO A 167 -4.47 -15.59 22.26
N LEU A 168 -5.18 -14.61 21.69
CA LEU A 168 -6.31 -13.95 22.36
C LEU A 168 -7.48 -14.90 22.60
N ILE A 169 -7.77 -15.80 21.66
CA ILE A 169 -8.78 -16.83 21.86
C ILE A 169 -8.37 -17.75 23.01
N ILE A 170 -7.11 -18.19 23.06
CA ILE A 170 -6.60 -19.05 24.14
C ILE A 170 -6.67 -18.32 25.48
N GLU A 171 -6.26 -17.04 25.54
CA GLU A 171 -6.34 -16.24 26.77
C GLU A 171 -7.78 -16.12 27.28
N LEU A 172 -8.73 -15.85 26.39
CA LEU A 172 -10.15 -15.76 26.73
C LEU A 172 -10.71 -17.10 27.26
N VAL A 173 -10.23 -18.22 26.71
CA VAL A 173 -10.60 -19.56 27.17
C VAL A 173 -10.04 -19.80 28.58
N GLU A 174 -8.75 -19.57 28.78
CA GLU A 174 -8.05 -19.88 30.03
C GLU A 174 -8.46 -18.96 31.19
N GLN A 175 -8.61 -17.66 30.95
CA GLN A 175 -8.87 -16.69 32.02
C GLN A 175 -10.35 -16.51 32.36
N HIS A 176 -11.25 -16.83 31.43
CA HIS A 176 -12.68 -16.57 31.57
C HIS A 176 -13.57 -17.80 31.46
N ASP A 177 -12.96 -18.99 31.37
CA ASP A 177 -13.62 -20.30 31.28
C ASP A 177 -14.63 -20.34 30.12
N LEU A 178 -14.25 -19.74 29.00
CA LEU A 178 -15.06 -19.72 27.78
C LEU A 178 -14.76 -20.95 26.93
N LYS A 179 -15.78 -21.48 26.26
CA LYS A 179 -15.56 -22.43 25.17
C LYS A 179 -14.87 -21.69 24.00
N PRO A 180 -13.87 -22.29 23.32
CA PRO A 180 -13.23 -21.66 22.17
C PRO A 180 -14.24 -21.34 21.05
N THR A 181 -15.15 -22.28 20.80
CA THR A 181 -16.23 -22.19 19.81
C THR A 181 -17.54 -22.65 20.46
N HIS A 182 -18.69 -22.15 20.00
CA HIS A 182 -20.00 -22.69 20.37
C HIS A 182 -20.52 -23.63 19.28
N ASN A 183 -21.39 -24.57 19.69
CA ASN A 183 -22.09 -25.47 18.77
C ASN A 183 -23.23 -24.71 18.08
N GLU A 184 -23.53 -25.02 16.82
CA GLU A 184 -24.60 -24.39 16.05
C GLU A 184 -26.01 -24.58 16.67
N ALA A 185 -26.18 -25.59 17.53
CA ALA A 185 -27.41 -25.82 18.29
C ALA A 185 -27.57 -24.91 19.52
N GLU A 186 -26.50 -24.26 19.99
CA GLU A 186 -26.53 -23.31 21.10
C GLU A 186 -26.68 -21.88 20.52
N GLU A 187 -27.93 -21.49 20.22
CA GLU A 187 -28.27 -20.23 19.52
C GLU A 187 -27.74 -18.95 20.20
N ASN A 188 -27.38 -19.02 21.50
CA ASN A 188 -26.86 -17.90 22.30
C ASN A 188 -25.59 -18.25 23.09
N GLY A 189 -24.78 -19.21 22.62
CA GLY A 189 -23.56 -19.62 23.32
C GLY A 189 -22.45 -18.55 23.28
N THR A 190 -22.15 -17.93 24.42
CA THR A 190 -20.96 -17.08 24.58
C THR A 190 -19.69 -17.91 24.39
N SER A 191 -18.97 -17.67 23.30
CA SER A 191 -17.69 -18.32 23.00
C SER A 191 -16.59 -17.29 22.75
N ALA A 192 -15.33 -17.70 22.95
CA ALA A 192 -14.18 -16.82 22.71
C ALA A 192 -14.16 -16.31 21.25
N CYS A 193 -14.46 -17.16 20.26
CA CYS A 193 -14.59 -16.75 18.86
C CYS A 193 -15.70 -15.69 18.64
N ALA A 194 -16.82 -15.77 19.36
CA ALA A 194 -17.89 -14.78 19.27
C ALA A 194 -17.48 -13.43 19.86
N VAL A 195 -16.80 -13.45 21.02
CA VAL A 195 -16.23 -12.25 21.65
C VAL A 195 -15.25 -11.55 20.69
N ILE A 196 -14.30 -12.29 20.12
CA ILE A 196 -13.32 -11.73 19.18
C ILE A 196 -14.00 -11.22 17.90
N SER A 197 -14.95 -11.97 17.32
CA SER A 197 -15.68 -11.53 16.12
C SER A 197 -16.40 -10.20 16.36
N LYS A 198 -17.03 -10.03 17.53
CA LYS A 198 -17.68 -8.78 17.91
C LYS A 198 -16.67 -7.64 18.11
N ALA A 199 -15.57 -7.89 18.81
CA ALA A 199 -14.50 -6.91 19.02
C ALA A 199 -13.89 -6.44 17.68
N MET A 200 -13.56 -7.37 16.78
CA MET A 200 -13.05 -7.10 15.43
C MET A 200 -14.04 -6.25 14.62
N LYS A 201 -15.34 -6.57 14.71
CA LYS A 201 -16.41 -5.80 14.05
C LYS A 201 -16.50 -4.37 14.61
N ASN A 202 -16.45 -4.20 15.93
CA ASN A 202 -16.49 -2.89 16.58
C ASN A 202 -15.28 -2.03 16.20
N LEU A 203 -14.10 -2.65 16.04
CA LEU A 203 -12.88 -1.98 15.59
C LEU A 203 -12.80 -1.74 14.07
N GLY A 204 -13.74 -2.28 13.28
CA GLY A 204 -13.69 -2.22 11.83
C GLY A 204 -12.55 -3.04 11.20
N LEU A 205 -12.03 -4.03 11.91
CA LEU A 205 -10.90 -4.87 11.49
C LEU A 205 -11.38 -6.17 10.84
N LEU A 206 -10.60 -6.72 9.91
CA LEU A 206 -10.88 -8.02 9.30
C LEU A 206 -10.05 -9.13 9.95
N PRO A 207 -10.58 -10.35 10.12
CA PRO A 207 -11.94 -10.79 9.76
C PRO A 207 -13.00 -10.41 10.80
N GLN A 208 -14.23 -10.15 10.34
CA GLN A 208 -15.34 -9.71 11.19
C GLN A 208 -16.36 -10.81 11.52
N SER A 209 -16.36 -11.92 10.77
CA SER A 209 -17.36 -12.97 10.95
C SER A 209 -16.88 -14.07 11.89
N TYR A 210 -17.82 -14.57 12.70
CA TYR A 210 -17.59 -15.71 13.58
C TYR A 210 -16.99 -16.91 12.82
N GLU A 211 -17.56 -17.27 11.67
CA GLU A 211 -17.07 -18.40 10.86
C GLU A 211 -15.66 -18.21 10.30
N ALA A 212 -15.23 -16.97 10.08
CA ALA A 212 -13.84 -16.72 9.71
C ALA A 212 -12.93 -16.93 10.92
N ILE A 213 -13.26 -16.35 12.08
CA ILE A 213 -12.49 -16.49 13.32
C ILE A 213 -12.40 -17.96 13.76
N LYS A 214 -13.52 -18.69 13.73
CA LYS A 214 -13.60 -20.13 14.04
C LYS A 214 -12.68 -20.95 13.14
N ARG A 215 -12.70 -20.71 11.83
CA ARG A 215 -11.78 -21.39 10.88
C ARG A 215 -10.32 -21.10 11.18
N LEU A 216 -9.98 -19.86 11.59
CA LEU A 216 -8.62 -19.53 11.99
C LEU A 216 -8.20 -20.32 13.22
N TYR A 217 -9.03 -20.31 14.27
CA TYR A 217 -8.78 -21.08 15.47
C TYR A 217 -8.57 -22.56 15.18
N LEU A 218 -9.49 -23.20 14.43
CA LEU A 218 -9.40 -24.62 14.12
C LEU A 218 -8.15 -24.96 13.31
N LYS A 219 -7.76 -24.09 12.37
CA LYS A 219 -6.56 -24.28 11.57
C LYS A 219 -5.29 -24.22 12.44
N GLU A 220 -5.16 -23.21 13.29
CA GLU A 220 -3.98 -23.06 14.16
C GLU A 220 -3.95 -24.15 15.23
N ASN A 221 -5.11 -24.52 15.79
CA ASN A 221 -5.20 -25.60 16.78
C ASN A 221 -4.82 -26.97 16.19
N ALA A 222 -5.16 -27.23 14.93
CA ALA A 222 -4.70 -28.45 14.24
C ALA A 222 -3.17 -28.48 14.09
N ILE A 223 -2.57 -27.34 13.73
CA ILE A 223 -1.11 -27.22 13.60
C ILE A 223 -0.40 -27.46 14.94
N GLN A 224 -0.96 -26.96 16.04
CA GLN A 224 -0.39 -27.13 17.39
C GLN A 224 -0.63 -28.54 17.96
N GLY A 225 -1.76 -29.18 17.61
CA GLY A 225 -2.13 -30.52 18.06
C GLY A 225 -1.33 -31.65 17.41
N ASP A 226 -0.84 -31.46 16.18
CA ASP A 226 -0.01 -32.45 15.46
C ASP A 226 1.47 -32.45 15.91
N GLY A 227 1.85 -31.57 16.85
CA GLY A 227 3.22 -31.39 17.34
C GLY A 227 3.60 -32.17 18.61
N PHE A 228 2.73 -33.06 19.10
CA PHE A 228 2.93 -33.86 20.32
C PHE A 228 2.73 -35.35 20.09
#